data_AF-A0A1X1RBC9-F1
#
_entry.id   AF-A0A1X1RBC9-F1
#
_cell.length_a   1.000
_cell.length_b   1.000
_cell.length_c   1.000
_cell.angle_alpha   90.00
_cell.angle_beta   90.00
_cell.angle_gamma   90.00
#
_symmetry.space_group_name_H-M   'P 1'
#
loop_
_entity.id
_entity.type
_entity.pdbx_description
1 polymer ?
#
loop_
_entity_poly.entity_id
_entity_poly.type
_entity_poly.pdbx_seq_one_letter_code
_entity_poly.pdbx_strand_id
1 'polypeptide(L)'
;MTSVPVLGRIVGRNLVEIRYTGRRSGRSFQTPVNYRLSGDQVTIRVMGPGSKSWWRNFLGDGGSITLVNFRGADRTGHAVATRDDDGRVTVRVQLD
;
A
#
# COMPACT_ATOMS: atom_id res chain seq x y z
N MET A 1 2.00 -16.09 -12.83
CA MET A 1 3.24 -15.61 -12.20
C MET A 1 3.68 -14.37 -12.97
N THR A 2 3.34 -13.17 -12.50
CA THR A 2 3.75 -11.93 -13.18
C THR A 2 4.95 -11.36 -12.43
N SER A 3 6.15 -11.67 -12.93
CA SER A 3 7.36 -10.94 -12.58
C SER A 3 7.18 -9.48 -13.00
N VAL A 4 7.27 -8.54 -12.06
CA VAL A 4 7.35 -7.11 -12.38
C VAL A 4 8.77 -6.65 -12.07
N PRO A 5 9.68 -6.65 -13.06
CA PRO A 5 11.00 -6.08 -12.88
C PRO A 5 10.86 -4.56 -12.89
N VAL A 6 10.85 -3.93 -11.71
CA VAL A 6 11.08 -2.49 -11.60
C VAL A 6 12.53 -2.29 -11.16
N LEU A 7 13.42 -2.25 -12.15
CA LEU A 7 14.81 -1.83 -12.00
C LEU A 7 14.87 -0.38 -11.50
N GLY A 8 15.65 -0.17 -10.45
CA GLY A 8 15.94 1.16 -9.92
C GLY A 8 16.46 1.15 -8.49
N ARG A 9 17.46 0.30 -8.22
CA ARG A 9 18.41 0.34 -7.09
C ARG A 9 17.91 1.13 -5.88
N ILE A 10 17.10 0.52 -5.03
CA ILE A 10 16.99 0.98 -3.64
C ILE A 10 17.46 -0.11 -2.72
N VAL A 11 18.75 -0.02 -2.44
CA VAL A 11 19.48 -0.86 -1.50
C VAL A 11 18.77 -0.79 -0.14
N GLY A 12 18.32 -1.95 0.36
CA GLY A 12 17.93 -2.17 1.76
C GLY A 12 16.46 -1.92 2.17
N ARG A 13 15.47 -1.94 1.26
CA ARG A 13 14.10 -1.53 1.62
C ARG A 13 13.17 -2.66 2.09
N ASN A 14 12.51 -2.37 3.20
CA ASN A 14 11.27 -2.97 3.69
C ASN A 14 10.18 -2.98 2.59
N LEU A 15 10.04 -4.10 1.89
CA LEU A 15 8.97 -4.38 0.92
C LEU A 15 7.91 -5.29 1.56
N VAL A 16 6.65 -5.08 1.20
CA VAL A 16 5.54 -5.96 1.55
C VAL A 16 4.55 -5.99 0.39
N GLU A 17 3.90 -7.13 0.18
CA GLU A 17 2.75 -7.20 -0.72
C GLU A 17 1.49 -6.78 0.03
N ILE A 18 0.74 -5.84 -0.53
CA ILE A 18 -0.59 -5.48 -0.01
C ILE A 18 -1.67 -6.20 -0.80
N ARG A 19 -2.72 -6.65 -0.13
CA ARG A 19 -3.95 -7.18 -0.72
C ARG A 19 -5.13 -6.28 -0.35
N TYR A 20 -5.98 -5.96 -1.32
CA TYR A 20 -7.17 -5.14 -1.09
C TYR A 20 -8.27 -5.45 -2.11
N THR A 21 -9.51 -5.08 -1.78
CA THR A 21 -10.66 -5.19 -2.69
C THR A 21 -10.85 -3.88 -3.45
N GLY A 22 -10.85 -3.94 -4.78
CA GLY A 22 -11.01 -2.76 -5.61
C GLY A 22 -12.44 -2.20 -5.55
N ARG A 23 -12.61 -0.97 -5.05
CA ARG A 23 -13.91 -0.32 -4.79
C ARG A 23 -14.89 -0.30 -5.97
N ARG A 24 -14.37 -0.22 -7.21
CA ARG A 24 -15.21 -0.18 -8.43
C ARG A 24 -15.54 -1.58 -8.95
N SER A 25 -14.65 -2.55 -8.77
CA SER A 25 -14.76 -3.86 -9.42
C SER A 25 -15.10 -5.01 -8.48
N GLY A 26 -15.01 -4.84 -7.17
CA GLY A 26 -15.19 -5.92 -6.18
C GLY A 26 -14.09 -6.99 -6.19
N ARG A 27 -13.15 -6.96 -7.14
CA ARG A 27 -12.06 -7.93 -7.26
C ARG A 27 -10.95 -7.68 -6.24
N SER A 28 -10.28 -8.76 -5.82
CA SER A 28 -9.06 -8.70 -5.02
C SER A 28 -7.85 -8.38 -5.90
N PHE A 29 -6.99 -7.48 -5.41
CA PHE A 29 -5.74 -7.10 -6.06
C PHE A 29 -4.59 -7.25 -5.08
N GLN A 30 -3.42 -7.59 -5.60
CA GLN A 30 -2.17 -7.61 -4.85
C GLN A 30 -1.12 -6.72 -5.52
N THR A 31 -0.33 -6.00 -4.72
CA THR A 31 0.70 -5.10 -5.25
C THR A 31 1.87 -4.98 -4.26
N PRO A 32 3.13 -5.17 -4.70
CA PRO A 32 4.27 -4.93 -3.84
C PRO A 32 4.47 -3.43 -3.61
N VAL A 33 4.70 -3.06 -2.34
CA VAL A 33 4.91 -1.67 -1.92
C VAL A 33 6.10 -1.57 -0.97
N ASN A 34 6.82 -0.46 -1.04
CA ASN A 34 7.78 -0.10 -0.01
C ASN A 34 7.04 0.50 1.19
N TYR A 35 7.51 0.19 2.40
CA TYR A 35 6.91 0.70 3.61
C TYR A 35 7.94 1.22 4.62
N ARG A 36 7.46 2.09 5.51
CA ARG A 36 8.09 2.38 6.81
C ARG A 36 7.14 1.92 7.91
N LEU A 37 7.67 1.27 8.93
CA LEU A 37 6.91 0.88 10.11
C LEU A 37 7.33 1.74 11.30
N SER A 38 6.35 2.18 12.09
CA SER A 38 6.55 2.88 13.35
C SER A 38 5.48 2.41 14.32
N GLY A 39 5.86 1.61 15.32
CA GLY A 39 4.90 0.93 16.20
C GLY A 39 4.03 -0.05 15.41
N ASP A 40 2.72 0.21 15.43
CA ASP A 40 1.65 -0.50 14.74
C ASP A 40 1.20 0.22 13.45
N GLN A 41 1.79 1.36 13.10
CA GLN A 41 1.44 2.10 11.90
C GLN A 41 2.44 1.81 10.76
N VAL A 42 1.89 1.40 9.62
CA VAL A 42 2.63 1.23 8.36
C VAL A 42 2.36 2.43 7.45
N THR A 43 3.43 3.07 6.97
CA THR A 43 3.35 4.20 6.03
C THR A 43 3.88 3.77 4.66
N ILE A 44 3.04 3.90 3.64
CA ILE A 44 3.37 3.62 2.24
C ILE A 44 3.37 4.94 1.47
N ARG A 45 4.53 5.34 0.94
CA ARG A 45 4.61 6.45 -0.01
C ARG A 45 4.37 5.93 -1.42
N VAL A 46 3.38 6.50 -2.11
CA VAL A 46 3.02 6.07 -3.45
C VAL A 46 3.90 6.79 -4.46
N MET A 47 4.88 6.07 -5.01
CA MET A 47 5.75 6.61 -6.04
C MET A 47 5.02 6.70 -7.38
N GLY A 48 5.05 7.89 -8.00
CA GLY A 48 4.32 8.16 -9.25
C GLY A 48 2.81 7.93 -9.11
N PRO A 49 2.10 8.70 -8.26
CA PRO A 49 0.68 8.49 -8.00
C PRO A 49 -0.21 8.79 -9.23
N GLY A 50 0.26 9.61 -10.18
CA GLY A 50 -0.46 9.89 -11.43
C GLY A 50 -0.61 8.66 -12.34
N SER A 51 0.33 7.72 -12.30
CA SER A 51 0.30 6.49 -13.11
C SER A 51 -0.34 5.29 -12.39
N LYS A 52 -0.86 5.48 -11.17
CA LYS A 52 -1.39 4.41 -10.32
C LYS A 52 -2.76 4.81 -9.78
N SER A 53 -3.67 3.85 -9.67
CA SER A 53 -5.03 4.09 -9.17
C SER A 53 -5.35 3.37 -7.87
N TRP A 54 -4.52 2.40 -7.45
CA TRP A 54 -4.81 1.54 -6.29
C TRP A 54 -5.01 2.32 -4.99
N TRP A 55 -4.26 3.40 -4.78
CA TRP A 55 -4.34 4.22 -3.57
C TRP A 55 -5.71 4.91 -3.41
N ARG A 56 -6.45 5.08 -4.51
CA ARG A 56 -7.79 5.67 -4.49
C ARG A 56 -8.82 4.78 -3.80
N ASN A 57 -8.51 3.50 -3.57
CA ASN A 57 -9.38 2.62 -2.77
C ASN A 57 -9.45 3.04 -1.30
N PHE A 58 -8.53 3.89 -0.84
CA PHE A 58 -8.39 4.28 0.56
C PHE A 58 -8.63 5.77 0.80
N LEU A 59 -9.29 6.47 -0.13
CA LEU A 59 -9.68 7.87 0.05
C LEU A 59 -10.91 8.00 0.97
N GLY A 60 -11.10 9.17 1.58
CA GLY A 60 -12.22 9.41 2.50
C GLY A 60 -11.99 8.68 3.82
N ASP A 61 -12.99 7.92 4.27
CA ASP A 61 -12.93 7.12 5.50
C ASP A 61 -11.90 5.99 5.44
N GLY A 62 -11.33 5.69 4.27
CA GLY A 62 -10.34 4.65 4.08
C GLY A 62 -10.94 3.30 3.69
N GLY A 63 -10.21 2.21 3.98
CA GLY A 63 -10.69 0.86 3.74
C GLY A 63 -9.72 -0.23 4.20
N SER A 64 -10.22 -1.46 4.30
CA SER A 64 -9.43 -2.60 4.74
C SER A 64 -8.31 -2.96 3.77
N ILE A 65 -7.16 -3.32 4.32
CA ILE A 65 -5.99 -3.79 3.59
C ILE A 65 -5.39 -4.98 4.36
N THR A 66 -4.78 -5.92 3.63
CA THR A 66 -3.95 -6.96 4.25
C THR A 66 -2.50 -6.78 3.80
N LEU A 67 -1.57 -6.79 4.74
CA LEU A 67 -0.15 -6.92 4.49
C LEU A 67 0.17 -8.42 4.47
N VAL A 68 0.51 -8.94 3.30
CA VAL A 68 0.72 -10.37 3.06
C VAL A 68 2.08 -10.79 3.58
N ASN A 69 2.11 -11.90 4.35
CA ASN A 69 3.33 -12.43 4.99
C ASN A 69 4.17 -11.37 5.72
N PHE A 70 3.50 -10.40 6.34
CA PHE A 70 4.13 -9.32 7.07
C PHE A 70 4.59 -9.81 8.44
N ARG A 71 5.91 -9.91 8.61
CA ARG A 71 6.53 -10.46 9.84
C ARG A 71 6.09 -11.90 10.12
N GLY A 72 5.97 -12.71 9.06
CA GLY A 72 5.68 -14.14 9.15
C GLY A 72 4.19 -14.52 9.14
N ALA A 73 3.28 -13.56 9.05
CA ALA A 73 1.84 -13.81 8.95
C ALA A 73 1.13 -12.74 8.12
N ASP A 74 -0.05 -13.07 7.59
CA ASP A 74 -0.94 -12.04 7.04
C ASP A 74 -1.43 -11.13 8.19
N ARG A 75 -1.31 -9.82 8.00
CA ARG A 75 -1.77 -8.81 8.97
C ARG A 75 -2.78 -7.88 8.34
N THR A 76 -3.95 -7.79 8.95
CA THR A 76 -5.01 -6.87 8.54
C THR A 76 -4.77 -5.48 9.15
N GLY A 77 -5.42 -4.49 8.54
CA GLY A 77 -5.44 -3.13 9.04
C GLY A 77 -6.37 -2.24 8.25
N HIS A 78 -6.53 -1.02 8.74
CA HIS A 78 -7.32 0.03 8.09
C HIS A 78 -6.42 1.05 7.43
N ALA A 79 -6.60 1.27 6.12
CA ALA A 79 -5.78 2.15 5.31
C ALA A 79 -6.50 3.46 4.96
N VAL A 80 -5.81 4.58 5.11
CA VAL A 80 -6.27 5.91 4.70
C VAL A 80 -5.22 6.57 3.80
N ALA A 81 -5.64 6.99 2.61
CA ALA A 81 -4.83 7.71 1.63
C ALA A 81 -5.06 9.21 1.76
N THR A 82 -3.95 9.95 1.80
CA THR A 82 -3.94 11.41 1.74
C THR A 82 -3.13 11.85 0.54
N ARG A 83 -3.56 12.94 -0.11
CA ARG A 83 -2.81 13.62 -1.17
C ARG A 83 -2.56 15.06 -0.70
N ASP A 84 -1.31 15.50 -0.72
CA ASP A 84 -0.94 16.88 -0.39
C ASP A 84 -1.04 17.80 -1.61
N ASP A 85 -0.79 19.10 -1.40
CA ASP A 85 -0.85 20.15 -2.42
C ASP A 85 0.19 19.94 -3.53
N ASP A 86 1.33 19.33 -3.20
CA ASP A 86 2.36 18.90 -4.17
C ASP A 86 1.95 17.66 -4.97
N GLY A 87 0.76 17.10 -4.68
CA GLY A 87 0.20 15.93 -5.32
C GLY A 87 0.85 14.61 -4.89
N ARG A 88 1.69 14.60 -3.85
CA ARG A 88 2.29 13.39 -3.27
C ARG A 88 1.22 12.62 -2.53
N VAL A 89 1.26 11.30 -2.64
CA VAL A 89 0.27 10.43 -2.00
C VAL A 89 0.95 9.57 -0.94
N THR A 90 0.35 9.58 0.26
CA THR A 90 0.74 8.72 1.38
C THR A 90 -0.47 7.90 1.82
N VAL A 91 -0.28 6.58 1.92
CA VAL A 91 -1.25 5.66 2.53
C VAL A 91 -0.73 5.28 3.91
N ARG A 92 -1.48 5.62 4.95
CA ARG A 92 -1.22 5.18 6.32
C ARG A 92 -2.12 3.98 6.61
N VAL A 93 -1.53 2.92 7.15
CA VAL A 93 -2.24 1.72 7.58
C VAL A 93 -2.07 1.60 9.08
N GLN A 94 -3.19 1.60 9.79
CA GLN A 94 -3.26 1.22 11.18
C GLN A 94 -3.44 -0.30 11.23
N LEU A 95 -2.50 -1.04 11.83
CA LEU A 95 -2.65 -2.48 12.00
C LEU A 95 -3.65 -2.79 13.12
N ASP A 96 -4.36 -3.90 12.95
CA ASP A 96 -5.25 -4.48 13.98
C ASP A 96 -4.46 -5.20 15.09
#